data_AF-L8I7R5-F1
#
_entry.id   AF-L8I7R5-F1
#
_cell.length_a   1.000
_cell.length_b   1.000
_cell.length_c   1.000
_cell.angle_alpha   90.00
_cell.angle_beta   90.00
_cell.angle_gamma   90.00
#
_symmetry.space_group_name_H-M   'P 1'
#
loop_
_entity.id
_entity.type
_entity.pdbx_description
1 polymer ?
#
loop_
_entity_poly.entity_id
_entity_poly.type
_entity_poly.pdbx_seq_one_letter_code
_entity_poly.pdbx_strand_id
1 'polypeptide(L)'
;LERQVETIRNLVDSYMSIINKCIRDLIPKTIMHLMINNVKDFINSELLAQLYSSEDQNTLMEESAEQAQRRDEMLRMYQALKEALVVIGDINTATTFT
;
A
#
# COMPACT_ATOMS: atom_id res chain seq x y z
N LEU A 1 -36.13 31.29 -43.94
CA LEU A 1 -35.75 31.46 -42.52
C LEU A 1 -35.52 30.11 -41.84
N GLU A 2 -36.45 29.15 -41.95
CA GLU A 2 -36.35 27.80 -41.36
C GLU A 2 -35.06 27.05 -41.73
N ARG A 3 -34.66 27.06 -43.00
CA ARG A 3 -33.45 26.38 -43.48
C ARG A 3 -32.14 26.93 -42.87
N GLN A 4 -32.09 28.23 -42.55
CA GLN A 4 -30.94 28.83 -41.86
C GLN A 4 -30.89 28.40 -40.40
N VAL A 5 -32.06 28.36 -39.73
CA VAL A 5 -32.18 27.88 -38.35
C VAL A 5 -31.74 26.42 -38.23
N GLU A 6 -32.13 25.57 -39.19
CA GLU A 6 -31.70 24.16 -39.22
C GLU A 6 -30.20 24.00 -39.46
N THR A 7 -29.62 24.82 -40.34
CA THR A 7 -28.16 24.85 -40.56
C THR A 7 -27.41 25.22 -39.27
N ILE A 8 -27.90 26.23 -38.54
CA ILE A 8 -27.31 26.64 -37.26
C ILE A 8 -27.42 25.51 -36.22
N ARG A 9 -28.57 24.83 -36.14
CA ARG A 9 -28.75 23.70 -35.22
C ARG A 9 -27.74 22.59 -35.48
N ASN A 10 -27.57 22.19 -36.75
CA ASN A 10 -26.62 21.15 -37.13
C ASN A 10 -25.16 21.53 -36.80
N LEU A 11 -24.80 22.80 -36.97
CA LEU A 11 -23.48 23.31 -36.60
C LEU A 11 -23.25 23.26 -35.09
N VAL A 12 -24.24 23.66 -34.29
CA VAL A 12 -24.18 23.61 -32.82
C VAL A 12 -24.05 22.17 -32.34
N ASP A 13 -24.85 21.24 -32.90
CA ASP A 13 -24.80 19.82 -32.52
C ASP A 13 -23.44 19.19 -32.86
N SER A 14 -22.88 19.53 -34.04
CA SER A 14 -21.55 19.10 -34.44
C SER A 14 -20.47 19.62 -33.50
N TYR A 15 -20.51 20.92 -33.17
CA TYR A 15 -19.58 21.54 -32.24
C TYR A 15 -19.65 20.90 -30.85
N MET A 16 -20.85 20.72 -30.30
CA MET A 16 -21.05 20.07 -29.00
C MET A 16 -20.56 18.62 -29.00
N SER A 17 -20.74 17.88 -30.10
CA SER A 17 -20.22 16.50 -30.24
C SER A 17 -18.69 16.47 -30.15
N ILE A 18 -18.00 17.41 -30.82
CA ILE A 18 -16.53 17.52 -30.76
C ILE A 18 -16.07 17.88 -29.35
N ILE A 19 -16.66 18.91 -28.74
CA ILE A 19 -16.32 19.33 -27.38
C ILE A 19 -16.52 18.19 -26.38
N ASN A 20 -17.63 17.45 -26.47
CA ASN A 20 -17.88 16.31 -25.61
C ASN A 20 -16.85 15.19 -25.78
N LYS A 21 -16.33 14.96 -26.98
CA LYS A 21 -15.20 14.03 -27.20
C LYS A 21 -13.93 14.54 -26.54
N CYS A 22 -13.61 15.83 -26.70
CA CYS A 22 -12.44 16.45 -26.07
C CYS A 22 -12.51 16.38 -24.54
N ILE A 23 -13.65 16.70 -23.93
CA ILE A 23 -13.83 16.66 -22.47
C ILE A 23 -13.67 15.22 -21.95
N ARG A 24 -14.29 14.23 -22.60
CA ARG A 24 -14.18 12.83 -22.19
C ARG A 24 -12.76 12.28 -22.25
N ASP A 25 -11.93 12.80 -23.14
CA ASP A 25 -10.52 12.42 -23.23
C ASP A 25 -9.63 13.21 -22.26
N LEU A 26 -9.88 14.51 -22.13
CA LEU A 26 -9.02 15.41 -21.36
C LEU A 26 -9.23 15.26 -19.84
N ILE A 27 -10.47 15.10 -19.37
CA ILE A 27 -10.75 15.03 -17.93
C ILE A 27 -10.03 13.85 -17.26
N PRO A 28 -10.08 12.61 -17.77
CA PRO A 28 -9.32 11.51 -17.18
C PRO A 28 -7.81 11.74 -17.19
N LYS A 29 -7.27 12.36 -18.25
CA LYS A 29 -5.84 12.70 -18.34
C LYS A 29 -5.44 13.74 -17.30
N THR A 30 -6.27 14.75 -17.09
CA THR A 30 -6.03 15.77 -16.07
C THR A 30 -6.06 15.17 -14.67
N ILE A 31 -7.03 14.31 -14.35
CA ILE A 31 -7.09 13.62 -13.05
C ILE A 31 -5.86 12.72 -12.85
N MET A 32 -5.49 11.96 -13.88
CA MET A 32 -4.32 11.09 -13.82
C MET A 32 -3.04 11.88 -13.56
N HIS A 33 -2.82 12.96 -14.31
CA HIS A 33 -1.61 13.75 -14.21
C HIS A 33 -1.53 14.55 -12.90
N LEU A 34 -2.61 15.23 -12.51
CA LEU A 34 -2.59 16.16 -11.38
C LEU A 34 -2.88 15.51 -10.03
N MET A 35 -3.64 14.42 -10.00
CA MET A 35 -4.00 13.77 -8.73
C MET A 35 -3.25 12.46 -8.56
N ILE A 36 -3.41 11.53 -9.50
CA ILE A 36 -2.92 10.15 -9.31
C ILE A 36 -1.39 10.13 -9.32
N ASN A 37 -0.76 10.73 -10.34
CA ASN A 37 0.69 10.73 -10.44
C ASN A 37 1.34 11.53 -9.31
N ASN A 38 0.78 12.70 -8.96
CA ASN A 38 1.28 13.49 -7.83
C ASN A 38 1.23 12.74 -6.50
N VAL A 39 0.10 12.07 -6.19
CA VAL A 39 0.00 11.26 -4.96
C VAL A 39 0.95 10.06 -5.01
N LYS A 40 1.10 9.42 -6.16
CA LYS A 40 2.06 8.32 -6.34
C LYS A 40 3.50 8.80 -6.06
N ASP A 41 3.89 9.94 -6.60
CA ASP A 41 5.25 10.47 -6.43
C ASP A 41 5.50 10.91 -4.98
N PHE A 42 4.49 11.51 -4.34
CA PHE A 42 4.50 11.84 -2.91
C PHE A 42 4.71 10.61 -2.02
N ILE A 43 3.96 9.53 -2.25
CA ILE A 43 4.08 8.29 -1.47
C ILE A 43 5.48 7.69 -1.62
N ASN A 44 6.05 7.72 -2.83
CA ASN A 44 7.36 7.11 -3.09
C ASN A 44 8.54 7.96 -2.58
N SER A 45 8.41 9.29 -2.60
CA SER A 45 9.56 10.19 -2.42
C SER A 45 9.53 11.01 -1.13
N GLU A 46 8.34 11.35 -0.63
CA GLU A 46 8.18 12.34 0.45
C GLU A 46 7.59 11.74 1.73
N LEU A 47 6.69 10.75 1.60
CA LEU A 47 5.96 10.20 2.74
C LEU A 47 6.88 9.73 3.89
N LEU A 48 7.94 9.00 3.56
CA LEU A 48 8.87 8.46 4.56
C LEU A 48 9.60 9.59 5.31
N ALA A 49 10.02 10.64 4.59
CA ALA A 49 10.67 11.79 5.20
C ALA A 49 9.71 12.52 6.16
N GLN A 50 8.43 12.65 5.80
CA GLN A 50 7.42 13.25 6.67
C GLN A 50 7.13 12.42 7.92
N LEU A 51 7.06 11.09 7.79
CA LEU A 51 6.87 10.20 8.95
C LEU A 51 8.05 10.27 9.91
N TYR A 52 9.28 10.38 9.40
CA TYR A 52 10.47 10.53 10.24
C TYR A 52 10.69 11.94 10.80
N SER A 53 10.10 12.98 10.19
CA SER A 53 10.11 14.32 10.77
C SER A 53 9.08 14.51 11.88
N SER A 54 8.22 13.51 12.14
CA SER A 54 7.26 13.54 13.24
C SER A 54 7.99 13.60 14.58
N GLU A 55 7.57 14.52 15.47
CA GLU A 55 8.16 14.67 16.80
C GLU A 55 7.98 13.43 17.68
N ASP A 56 6.99 12.58 17.37
CA ASP A 56 6.67 11.38 18.13
C ASP A 56 6.91 10.09 17.32
N GLN A 57 8.16 9.90 16.88
CA GLN A 57 8.55 8.69 16.16
C GLN A 57 8.43 7.43 17.02
N ASN A 58 8.68 7.54 18.33
CA ASN A 58 8.66 6.38 19.23
C ASN A 58 7.27 5.78 19.31
N THR A 59 6.24 6.60 19.53
CA THR A 59 4.87 6.09 19.57
C THR A 59 4.36 5.67 18.20
N LEU A 60 4.78 6.33 17.12
CA LEU A 60 4.46 5.89 15.75
C LEU A 60 5.00 4.48 15.44
N MET A 61 6.14 4.11 16.03
CA MET A 61 6.83 2.84 15.81
C MET A 61 6.60 1.83 16.94
N GLU A 62 5.66 2.07 17.84
CA GLU A 62 5.33 1.15 18.94
C GLU A 62 4.84 -0.20 18.40
N GLU A 63 5.46 -1.28 18.87
CA GLU A 63 5.03 -2.65 18.59
C GLU A 63 3.67 -2.90 19.25
N SER A 64 2.76 -3.60 18.56
CA SER A 64 1.49 -3.96 19.18
C SER A 64 1.68 -5.04 20.25
N ALA A 65 0.89 -4.95 21.34
CA ALA A 65 1.00 -5.88 22.46
C ALA A 65 0.84 -7.36 22.04
N GLU A 66 0.01 -7.63 21.04
CA GLU A 66 -0.18 -8.98 20.49
C GLU A 66 1.09 -9.50 19.79
N GLN A 67 1.79 -8.66 19.03
CA GLN A 67 3.05 -9.07 18.38
C GLN A 67 4.15 -9.30 19.43
N ALA A 68 4.24 -8.43 20.44
CA ALA A 68 5.16 -8.61 21.56
C ALA A 68 4.92 -9.93 22.29
N GLN A 69 3.65 -10.25 22.60
CA GLN A 69 3.28 -11.53 23.23
C GLN A 69 3.64 -12.72 22.34
N ARG A 70 3.29 -12.67 21.04
CA ARG A 70 3.59 -13.75 20.10
C ARG A 70 5.09 -14.00 19.97
N ARG A 71 5.90 -12.95 19.98
CA ARG A 71 7.37 -13.04 19.98
C ARG A 71 7.87 -13.74 21.25
N ASP A 72 7.35 -13.37 22.42
CA ASP A 72 7.73 -13.98 23.69
C ASP A 72 7.32 -15.47 23.77
N GLU A 73 6.15 -15.82 23.27
CA GLU A 73 5.69 -17.22 23.18
C GLU A 73 6.59 -18.06 22.25
N MET A 74 6.97 -17.51 21.09
CA MET A 74 7.90 -18.19 20.18
C MET A 74 9.28 -18.38 20.81
N LEU A 75 9.79 -17.39 21.56
CA LEU A 75 11.05 -17.50 22.28
C LEU A 75 11.01 -18.60 23.35
N ARG A 76 9.91 -18.68 24.12
CA ARG A 76 9.70 -19.75 25.10
C ARG A 76 9.65 -21.12 24.44
N MET A 77 8.91 -21.25 23.35
CA MET A 77 8.83 -22.50 22.58
C MET A 77 10.19 -22.92 22.04
N TYR A 78 10.95 -21.97 21.47
CA TYR A 78 12.30 -22.22 20.97
C TYR A 78 13.23 -22.75 22.07
N GLN A 79 13.21 -22.11 23.25
CA GLN A 79 14.01 -22.53 24.39
C GLN A 79 13.64 -23.96 24.84
N ALA A 80 12.34 -24.26 24.95
CA ALA A 80 11.86 -25.58 25.32
C ALA A 80 12.27 -26.67 24.30
N LEU A 81 12.20 -26.37 23.00
CA LEU A 81 12.64 -27.28 21.94
C LEU A 81 14.15 -27.53 21.99
N LYS A 82 14.94 -26.50 22.27
CA LYS A 82 16.40 -26.62 22.42
C LYS A 82 16.75 -27.52 23.61
N GLU A 83 16.06 -27.37 24.74
CA GLU A 83 16.23 -28.22 25.91
C GLU A 83 15.82 -29.67 25.61
N ALA A 84 14.71 -29.89 24.91
CA ALA A 84 14.29 -31.23 24.49
C ALA A 84 15.33 -31.92 23.61
N LEU A 85 15.99 -31.18 22.71
CA LEU A 85 17.07 -31.72 21.87
C LEU A 85 18.30 -32.14 22.68
N VAL A 86 18.66 -31.38 23.74
CA VAL A 86 19.74 -31.77 24.65
C VAL A 86 19.41 -33.08 25.33
N VAL A 87 18.19 -33.22 25.87
CA VAL A 87 17.73 -34.46 26.52
C VAL A 87 17.77 -35.66 25.56
N ILE A 88 17.35 -35.49 24.30
CA ILE A 88 17.46 -36.54 23.27
C ILE A 88 18.93 -36.91 23.03
N GLY A 89 19.82 -35.92 22.97
CA GLY A 89 21.26 -36.12 22.86
C GLY A 89 21.81 -36.98 24.01
N ASP A 90 21.45 -36.65 25.25
CA ASP A 90 21.89 -37.36 26.43
C ASP A 90 21.43 -38.83 26.44
N ILE A 91 20.16 -39.09 26.10
CA ILE A 91 19.61 -40.46 26.00
C ILE A 91 20.34 -41.29 24.94
N ASN A 92 20.61 -40.71 23.77
CA ASN A 92 21.32 -41.40 22.70
C ASN A 92 22.73 -41.81 23.14
N THR A 93 23.46 -40.91 23.82
CA THR A 93 24.77 -41.25 24.37
C THR A 93 24.68 -42.37 25.39
N ALA A 94 23.79 -42.27 26.39
CA ALA A 94 23.62 -43.29 27.43
C ALA A 94 23.29 -44.68 26.86
N THR A 95 22.47 -44.74 25.82
CA THR A 95 22.02 -45.99 25.20
C THR A 95 23.10 -46.65 24.33
N THR A 96 24.02 -45.88 23.73
CA THR A 96 25.15 -46.43 22.96
C THR A 96 26.26 -47.06 23.82
N PHE A 97 26.29 -46.76 25.13
CA PHE A 97 27.27 -47.31 26.08
C PHE A 97 26.76 -48.55 26.85
N THR A 98 25.56 -49.03 26.55
CA THR A 98 24.99 -50.33 27.00
C THR A 98 24.89 -51.31 25.85
#